data_AF-A0A060BKN6-F1
#
_entry.id   AF-A0A060BKN6-F1
#
_cell.length_a   1.000
_cell.length_b   1.000
_cell.length_c   1.000
_cell.angle_alpha   90.00
_cell.angle_beta   90.00
_cell.angle_gamma   90.00
#
_symmetry.space_group_name_H-M   'P 1'
#
loop_
_entity.id
_entity.type
_entity.pdbx_description
1 polymer ?
#
loop_
_entity_poly.entity_id
_entity_poly.type
_entity_poly.pdbx_seq_one_letter_code
_entity_poly.pdbx_strand_id
1 'polypeptide(L)'
;VIEYARMASDNQQNYINEAVRQVLQFADRMWVPEKGLFRHGWVEGMQDHPSFFWGRANGWALLTLSEVLDVLPENHPQRNKILGLFQAHVRGLAALQSSEGFWHQLLDRNDSYLETSATAIYVYC
;
A
#
# COMPACT_ATOMS: atom_id res chain seq x y z
N VAL A 1 -4.36 8.26 -12.25
CA VAL A 1 -3.04 8.62 -12.84
C VAL A 1 -2.51 7.49 -13.71
N ILE A 2 -2.46 6.25 -13.21
CA ILE A 2 -1.96 5.09 -13.96
C ILE A 2 -2.83 4.73 -15.17
N GLU A 3 -4.16 4.74 -15.03
CA GLU A 3 -5.04 4.50 -16.18
C GLU A 3 -4.84 5.52 -17.31
N TYR A 4 -4.61 6.78 -16.98
CA TYR A 4 -4.24 7.79 -17.98
C TYR A 4 -2.89 7.49 -18.62
N ALA A 5 -1.91 6.98 -17.86
CA ALA A 5 -0.64 6.53 -18.44
C ALA A 5 -0.83 5.38 -19.45
N ARG A 6 -1.79 4.47 -19.23
CA ARG A 6 -2.12 3.38 -20.17
C ARG A 6 -2.79 3.89 -21.45
N MET A 7 -3.60 4.95 -21.34
CA MET A 7 -4.38 5.50 -22.46
C MET A 7 -3.65 6.58 -23.26
N ALA A 8 -2.67 7.25 -22.68
CA ALA A 8 -2.02 8.39 -23.30
C ALA A 8 -1.01 7.94 -24.37
N SER A 9 -1.20 8.40 -25.62
CA SER A 9 -0.26 8.15 -26.72
C SER A 9 1.01 9.01 -26.63
N ASP A 10 0.94 10.12 -25.91
CA ASP A 10 2.03 11.02 -25.54
C ASP A 10 2.06 11.20 -24.01
N ASN A 11 3.18 11.65 -23.44
CA ASN A 11 3.29 12.00 -22.01
C ASN A 11 3.14 10.85 -20.98
N GLN A 12 3.01 9.59 -21.41
CA GLN A 12 2.92 8.39 -20.55
C GLN A 12 3.99 8.36 -19.44
N GLN A 13 5.25 8.66 -19.79
CA GLN A 13 6.35 8.62 -18.83
C GLN A 13 6.16 9.61 -17.67
N ASN A 14 5.59 10.79 -17.92
CA ASN A 14 5.35 11.77 -16.88
C ASN A 14 4.25 11.32 -15.90
N TYR A 15 3.21 10.65 -16.39
CA TYR A 15 2.19 10.05 -15.53
C TYR A 15 2.74 8.89 -14.68
N ILE A 16 3.59 8.04 -15.26
CA ILE A 16 4.27 6.97 -14.52
C ILE A 16 5.18 7.56 -13.43
N ASN A 17 5.99 8.56 -13.78
CA ASN A 17 6.89 9.22 -12.84
C ASN A 17 6.11 9.92 -11.72
N GLU A 18 4.97 10.53 -12.03
CA GLU A 18 4.10 11.13 -11.03
C GLU A 18 3.47 10.09 -10.11
N ALA A 19 3.01 8.95 -10.64
CA ALA A 19 2.49 7.85 -9.83
C ALA A 19 3.55 7.31 -8.86
N VAL A 20 4.78 7.09 -9.34
CA VAL A 20 5.94 6.71 -8.53
C VAL A 20 6.21 7.75 -7.44
N ARG A 21 6.21 9.04 -7.79
CA ARG A 21 6.44 10.13 -6.84
C ARG A 21 5.41 10.13 -5.72
N GLN A 22 4.13 9.96 -6.06
CA GLN A 22 3.05 9.87 -5.07
C GLN A 22 3.26 8.69 -4.12
N VAL A 23 3.44 7.48 -4.64
CA VAL A 23 3.68 6.27 -3.83
C VAL A 23 4.82 6.49 -2.84
N LEU A 24 5.96 7.00 -3.30
CA LEU A 24 7.13 7.17 -2.45
C LEU A 24 6.95 8.27 -1.39
N GLN A 25 6.25 9.36 -1.70
CA GLN A 25 5.98 10.42 -0.73
C GLN A 25 4.94 10.01 0.33
N PHE A 26 3.95 9.22 -0.06
CA PHE A 26 3.02 8.61 0.89
C PHE A 26 3.74 7.58 1.77
N ALA A 27 4.56 6.71 1.20
CA ALA A 27 5.33 5.72 1.95
C ALA A 27 6.27 6.38 2.97
N ASP A 28 6.96 7.45 2.59
CA ASP A 28 7.84 8.21 3.49
C ASP A 28 7.13 8.68 4.77
N ARG A 29 5.84 9.04 4.66
CA ARG A 29 5.04 9.56 5.78
C ARG A 29 4.18 8.53 6.48
N MET A 30 3.77 7.46 5.80
CA MET A 30 2.73 6.55 6.28
C MET A 30 3.21 5.12 6.50
N TRP A 31 4.38 4.75 5.98
CA TRP A 31 4.94 3.43 6.22
C TRP A 31 5.46 3.29 7.66
N VAL A 32 5.20 2.14 8.27
CA VAL A 32 5.73 1.73 9.58
C VAL A 32 6.56 0.46 9.39
N PRO A 33 7.88 0.58 9.18
CA PRO A 33 8.73 -0.54 8.80
C PRO A 33 8.80 -1.64 9.86
N GLU A 34 8.69 -1.29 11.15
CA GLU A 34 8.71 -2.26 12.26
C GLU A 34 7.48 -3.18 12.26
N LYS A 35 6.38 -2.70 11.65
CA LYS A 35 5.14 -3.46 11.52
C LYS A 35 4.96 -4.07 10.14
N GLY A 36 5.64 -3.54 9.12
CA GLY A 36 5.38 -3.90 7.74
C GLY A 36 3.99 -3.46 7.26
N LEU A 37 3.47 -2.35 7.79
CA LEU A 37 2.11 -1.85 7.54
C LEU A 37 2.08 -0.33 7.35
N PHE A 38 0.98 0.19 6.80
CA PHE A 38 0.72 1.63 6.69
C PHE A 38 -0.20 2.10 7.81
N ARG A 39 0.17 3.22 8.47
CA ARG A 39 -0.77 3.98 9.32
C ARG A 39 -1.88 4.55 8.45
N HIS A 40 -3.11 4.63 8.95
CA HIS A 40 -4.24 5.14 8.17
C HIS A 40 -4.12 6.63 7.83
N GLY A 41 -3.58 7.44 8.73
CA GLY A 41 -3.51 8.88 8.59
C GLY A 41 -2.17 9.46 9.02
N TRP A 42 -1.88 10.63 8.47
CA TRP A 42 -0.73 11.45 8.84
C TRP A 42 -1.18 12.92 8.80
N VAL A 43 -0.85 13.67 9.85
CA VAL A 43 -1.29 15.06 10.01
C VAL A 43 -0.05 15.95 10.03
N GLU A 44 0.02 16.89 9.10
CA GLU A 44 1.12 17.85 9.03
C GLU A 44 1.12 18.76 10.27
N GLY A 45 2.30 18.97 10.87
CA GLY A 45 2.48 19.83 12.04
C GLY A 45 2.26 19.14 13.40
N MET A 46 1.80 17.89 13.43
CA MET A 46 1.85 17.09 14.66
C MET A 46 3.27 16.57 14.90
N GLN A 47 3.72 16.58 16.16
CA GLN A 47 5.00 16.00 16.56
C GLN A 47 4.95 14.47 16.53
N ASP A 48 3.86 13.90 17.04
CA ASP A 48 3.61 12.46 17.05
C ASP A 48 2.53 12.08 16.03
N HIS A 49 2.71 10.93 15.38
CA HIS A 49 1.76 10.41 14.41
C HIS A 49 1.21 9.04 14.85
N PRO A 50 0.07 9.02 15.58
CA PRO A 50 -0.55 7.78 16.03
C PRO A 50 -0.82 6.84 14.86
N SER A 51 -0.47 5.57 15.06
CA SER A 51 -0.60 4.56 14.00
C SER A 51 -1.78 3.64 14.30
N PHE A 52 -2.85 3.79 13.51
CA PHE A 52 -3.95 2.84 13.44
C PHE A 52 -3.87 2.11 12.10
N PHE A 53 -3.60 0.81 12.15
CA PHE A 53 -3.41 -0.02 10.95
C PHE A 53 -4.75 -0.53 10.44
N TRP A 54 -5.56 0.39 9.93
CA TRP A 54 -6.88 0.06 9.40
C TRP A 54 -6.77 -0.87 8.20
N GLY A 55 -7.48 -2.01 8.26
CA GLY A 55 -7.43 -3.07 7.26
C GLY A 55 -7.69 -2.55 5.86
N ARG A 56 -8.86 -1.94 5.61
CA ARG A 56 -9.20 -1.49 4.25
C ARG A 56 -8.23 -0.44 3.69
N ALA A 57 -7.71 0.49 4.49
CA ALA A 57 -6.69 1.42 4.00
C ALA A 57 -5.37 0.73 3.65
N ASN A 58 -4.96 -0.28 4.41
CA ASN A 58 -3.83 -1.13 4.03
C ASN A 58 -4.14 -1.92 2.75
N GLY A 59 -5.39 -2.35 2.54
CA GLY A 59 -5.84 -2.95 1.29
C GLY A 59 -5.64 -2.01 0.11
N TRP A 60 -6.07 -0.75 0.24
CA TRP A 60 -5.87 0.26 -0.81
C TRP A 60 -4.40 0.55 -1.08
N ALA A 61 -3.55 0.58 -0.06
CA ALA A 61 -2.12 0.74 -0.24
C ALA A 61 -1.50 -0.45 -1.00
N LEU A 62 -1.89 -1.68 -0.65
CA LEU A 62 -1.42 -2.89 -1.34
C LEU A 62 -1.86 -2.89 -2.81
N LEU A 63 -3.15 -2.66 -3.06
CA LEU A 63 -3.70 -2.59 -4.41
C LEU A 63 -3.04 -1.48 -5.24
N THR A 64 -2.78 -0.31 -4.65
CA THR A 64 -2.06 0.77 -5.33
C THR A 64 -0.66 0.33 -5.75
N LEU A 65 0.07 -0.37 -4.88
CA LEU A 65 1.40 -0.88 -5.22
C LEU A 65 1.34 -1.91 -6.35
N SER A 66 0.36 -2.81 -6.34
CA SER A 66 0.11 -3.76 -7.44
C SER A 66 -0.15 -3.04 -8.77
N GLU A 67 -1.11 -2.11 -8.79
CA GLU A 67 -1.49 -1.36 -9.99
C GLU A 67 -0.34 -0.52 -10.56
N VAL A 68 0.51 0.04 -9.68
CA VAL A 68 1.73 0.76 -10.10
C VAL A 68 2.73 -0.20 -10.73
N LEU A 69 2.98 -1.34 -10.08
CA LEU A 69 3.96 -2.33 -10.55
C LEU A 69 3.55 -2.97 -11.89
N ASP A 70 2.26 -3.10 -12.17
CA ASP A 70 1.74 -3.61 -13.45
C ASP A 70 2.13 -2.75 -14.65
N VAL A 71 2.28 -1.43 -14.46
CA VAL A 71 2.61 -0.50 -15.55
C VAL A 71 4.05 0.01 -15.51
N LEU A 72 4.75 -0.19 -14.40
CA LEU A 72 6.07 0.39 -14.18
C LEU A 72 7.12 -0.36 -15.02
N PRO A 73 7.84 0.31 -15.95
CA PRO A 73 8.84 -0.34 -16.77
C PRO A 73 9.89 -1.07 -15.94
N GLU A 74 10.31 -2.26 -16.38
CA GLU A 74 11.26 -3.10 -15.62
C GLU A 74 12.59 -2.39 -15.32
N ASN A 75 13.02 -1.52 -16.24
CA ASN A 75 14.24 -0.71 -16.11
C ASN A 75 14.02 0.64 -15.42
N HIS A 76 12.82 0.93 -14.90
CA HIS A 76 12.55 2.19 -14.21
C HIS A 76 13.41 2.29 -12.93
N PRO A 77 14.14 3.41 -12.70
CA PRO A 77 15.13 3.49 -11.63
C PRO A 77 14.56 3.31 -10.21
N GLN A 78 13.27 3.59 -10.01
CA GLN A 78 12.59 3.42 -8.72
C GLN A 78 11.85 2.09 -8.56
N ARG A 79 11.85 1.20 -9.57
CA ARG A 79 11.07 -0.04 -9.53
C ARG A 79 11.43 -0.93 -8.35
N ASN A 80 12.72 -1.14 -8.12
CA ASN A 80 13.19 -1.97 -7.01
C ASN A 80 12.74 -1.44 -5.64
N LYS A 81 12.65 -0.11 -5.49
CA LYS A 81 12.16 0.52 -4.25
C LYS A 81 10.68 0.22 -4.02
N ILE A 82 9.85 0.35 -5.06
CA ILE A 82 8.41 0.06 -4.99
C ILE A 82 8.16 -1.44 -4.79
N LEU A 83 8.88 -2.30 -5.51
CA LEU A 83 8.79 -3.75 -5.36
C LEU A 83 9.19 -4.21 -3.95
N GLY A 84 10.26 -3.64 -3.38
CA GLY A 84 10.67 -3.94 -2.01
C GLY A 84 9.62 -3.53 -0.97
N LEU A 85 8.98 -2.37 -1.16
CA LEU A 85 7.87 -1.91 -0.32
C LEU A 85 6.66 -2.84 -0.42
N PHE A 86 6.26 -3.22 -1.64
CA PHE A 86 5.19 -4.19 -1.88
C PHE A 86 5.44 -5.51 -1.18
N GLN A 87 6.62 -6.11 -1.38
CA GLN A 87 6.98 -7.39 -0.76
C GLN A 87 7.03 -7.31 0.78
N ALA A 88 7.49 -6.19 1.33
CA ALA A 88 7.49 -5.98 2.78
C ALA A 88 6.05 -5.87 3.33
N HIS A 89 5.17 -5.18 2.62
CA HIS A 89 3.77 -5.03 3.00
C HIS A 89 3.01 -6.36 2.92
N VAL A 90 3.20 -7.14 1.85
CA VAL A 90 2.64 -8.49 1.71
C VAL A 90 3.05 -9.37 2.89
N ARG A 91 4.34 -9.38 3.27
CA ARG A 91 4.81 -10.16 4.44
C ARG A 91 4.15 -9.70 5.74
N GLY A 92 4.03 -8.38 5.95
CA GLY A 92 3.38 -7.83 7.14
C GLY A 92 1.89 -8.21 7.23
N LEU A 93 1.17 -8.14 6.11
CA LEU A 93 -0.23 -8.54 6.04
C LEU A 93 -0.41 -10.04 6.23
N ALA A 94 0.34 -10.88 5.51
CA ALA A 94 0.22 -12.33 5.59
C ALA A 94 0.47 -12.87 7.02
N ALA A 95 1.38 -12.25 7.77
CA ALA A 95 1.66 -12.61 9.16
C ALA A 95 0.48 -12.34 10.13
N LEU A 96 -0.52 -11.55 9.71
CA LEU A 96 -1.65 -11.12 10.53
C LEU A 96 -2.99 -11.73 10.09
N GLN A 97 -2.96 -12.72 9.18
CA GLN A 97 -4.17 -13.46 8.82
C GLN A 97 -4.67 -14.24 10.04
N SER A 98 -5.96 -14.10 10.36
CA SER A 98 -6.59 -14.87 11.44
C SER A 98 -6.71 -16.35 11.07
N SER A 99 -6.98 -17.19 12.07
CA SER A 99 -7.28 -18.61 11.86
C SER A 99 -8.53 -18.86 11.02
N GLU A 100 -9.42 -17.87 10.87
CA GLU A 100 -10.61 -17.95 10.02
C GLU A 100 -10.32 -17.55 8.55
N GLY A 101 -9.08 -17.16 8.24
CA GLY A 101 -8.66 -16.71 6.91
C GLY A 101 -8.96 -15.23 6.63
N PHE A 102 -9.63 -14.53 7.54
CA PHE A 102 -9.91 -13.09 7.46
C PHE A 102 -8.82 -12.26 8.13
N TRP A 103 -8.83 -10.96 7.86
CA TRP A 103 -8.05 -9.97 8.60
C TRP A 103 -8.92 -9.13 9.52
N HIS A 104 -8.33 -8.69 10.62
CA HIS A 104 -8.95 -7.80 11.58
C HIS A 104 -9.08 -6.36 11.06
N GLN A 105 -10.12 -5.65 11.50
CA GLN A 105 -10.38 -4.23 11.17
C GLN A 105 -9.17 -3.34 11.52
N LEU A 106 -8.56 -3.56 12.68
CA LEU A 106 -7.24 -3.04 13.00
C LEU A 106 -6.28 -4.23 12.99
N LEU A 107 -5.34 -4.23 12.06
CA LEU A 107 -4.56 -5.41 11.70
C LEU A 107 -3.71 -5.97 12.84
N ASP A 108 -3.21 -5.11 13.72
CA ASP A 108 -2.40 -5.48 14.88
C ASP A 108 -3.22 -5.66 16.17
N ARG A 109 -4.55 -5.74 16.05
CA ARG A 109 -5.50 -5.86 17.15
C ARG A 109 -6.49 -6.99 16.89
N ASN A 110 -6.16 -8.17 17.40
CA ASN A 110 -6.99 -9.37 17.28
C ASN A 110 -8.29 -9.33 18.11
N ASP A 111 -8.47 -8.29 18.93
CA ASP A 111 -9.70 -7.96 19.63
C ASP A 111 -10.67 -7.11 18.80
N SER A 112 -10.27 -6.67 17.59
CA SER A 112 -11.17 -6.01 16.63
C SER A 112 -11.88 -7.03 15.73
N TYR A 113 -13.01 -6.66 15.12
CA TYR A 113 -13.79 -7.59 14.30
C TYR A 113 -13.07 -7.99 13.00
N LEU A 114 -13.38 -9.19 12.47
CA LEU A 114 -12.91 -9.65 11.16
C LEU A 114 -13.65 -8.92 10.04
N GLU A 115 -12.92 -8.36 9.07
CA GLU A 115 -13.47 -7.44 8.08
C GLU A 115 -13.35 -7.97 6.64
N THR A 116 -14.48 -8.00 5.94
CA THR A 116 -14.61 -8.68 4.65
C THR A 116 -13.94 -7.92 3.51
N SER A 117 -14.04 -6.59 3.44
CA SER A 117 -13.55 -5.83 2.29
C SER A 117 -12.01 -5.77 2.23
N ALA A 118 -11.34 -5.59 3.37
CA ALA A 118 -9.89 -5.70 3.47
C ALA A 118 -9.43 -7.10 3.04
N THR A 119 -10.07 -8.14 3.58
CA THR A 119 -9.79 -9.54 3.24
C THR A 119 -9.91 -9.78 1.73
N ALA A 120 -10.98 -9.31 1.10
CA ALA A 120 -11.17 -9.45 -0.34
C ALA A 120 -10.08 -8.76 -1.17
N ILE A 121 -9.66 -7.54 -0.76
CA ILE A 121 -8.57 -6.82 -1.45
C ILE A 121 -7.24 -7.57 -1.31
N TYR A 122 -6.93 -8.11 -0.12
CA TYR A 122 -5.69 -8.86 0.09
C TYR A 122 -5.64 -10.17 -0.67
N VAL A 123 -6.77 -10.85 -0.87
CA VAL A 123 -6.84 -12.08 -1.66
C VAL A 123 -6.70 -11.78 -3.17
N TYR A 124 -7.14 -10.61 -3.62
CA TYR A 124 -6.94 -10.18 -5.01
C TYR A 124 -5.47 -9.88 -5.34
N CYS A 125 -4.75 -9.23 -4.42
CA CYS A 125 -3.37 -8.75 -4.62
C CYS A 125 -2.33 -9.85 -4.40
#